data_AF-A0A2T5G1B0-F1
#
_entry.id   AF-A0A2T5G1B0-F1
#
_cell.length_a   1.000
_cell.length_b   1.000
_cell.length_c   1.000
_cell.angle_alpha   90.00
_cell.angle_beta   90.00
_cell.angle_gamma   90.00
#
_symmetry.space_group_name_H-M   'P 1'
#
loop_
_entity.id
_entity.type
_entity.pdbx_description
1 polymer ?
#
loop_
_entity_poly.entity_id
_entity_poly.type
_entity_poly.pdbx_seq_one_letter_code
_entity_poly.pdbx_strand_id
1 'polypeptide(L)'
;MKPLNPKQQELLDIYRSGGTDFSLRELASKLHIAHSRVSEHRQTLAALGYIRIHPFAHRSVELVEPLEFRLRDFSNADLAAELRRRGWKGDIHHSGATA
;
A
#
# COMPACT_ATOMS: atom_id res chain seq x y z
N MET A 1 -4.64 -6.11 -10.64
CA MET A 1 -3.80 -5.72 -9.48
C MET A 1 -2.93 -6.92 -9.09
N LYS A 2 -1.65 -6.73 -8.75
CA LYS A 2 -0.87 -7.84 -8.17
C LYS A 2 -1.38 -8.07 -6.74
N PRO A 3 -1.77 -9.29 -6.36
CA PRO A 3 -2.19 -9.58 -5.01
C PRO A 3 -1.02 -9.37 -4.03
N LEU A 4 -1.32 -8.95 -2.81
CA LEU A 4 -0.33 -8.90 -1.74
C LEU A 4 0.22 -10.32 -1.50
N ASN A 5 1.54 -10.43 -1.42
CA ASN A 5 2.19 -11.66 -0.98
C ASN A 5 1.90 -11.89 0.52
N PRO A 6 1.78 -13.15 1.00
CA PRO A 6 1.62 -13.48 2.42
C PRO A 6 2.42 -12.62 3.40
N LYS A 7 3.70 -12.34 3.13
CA LYS A 7 4.53 -11.51 4.02
C LYS A 7 4.19 -10.03 4.02
N GLN A 8 3.66 -9.51 2.93
CA GLN A 8 3.13 -8.14 2.87
C GLN A 8 1.81 -8.04 3.61
N GLN A 9 0.97 -9.08 3.53
CA GLN A 9 -0.27 -9.17 4.29
C GLN A 9 0.00 -9.24 5.80
N GLU A 10 0.91 -10.12 6.24
CA GLU A 10 1.34 -10.21 7.65
C GLU A 10 1.89 -8.85 8.15
N LEU A 11 2.70 -8.17 7.34
CA LEU A 11 3.23 -6.84 7.68
C LEU A 11 2.11 -5.80 7.86
N LEU A 12 1.11 -5.82 6.98
CA LEU A 12 -0.06 -4.94 7.06
C LEU A 12 -0.90 -5.22 8.31
N ASP A 13 -1.08 -6.48 8.67
CA ASP A 13 -1.84 -6.87 9.87
C ASP A 13 -1.11 -6.49 11.17
N ILE A 14 0.23 -6.54 11.18
CA ILE A 14 1.04 -5.99 12.28
C ILE A 14 0.77 -4.50 12.44
N TYR A 15 0.75 -3.72 11.35
CA TYR A 15 0.44 -2.30 11.43
C TYR A 15 -0.98 -2.03 11.91
N ARG A 16 -1.99 -2.78 11.41
CA ARG A 16 -3.39 -2.69 11.86
C ARG A 16 -3.56 -2.98 13.35
N SER A 17 -2.71 -3.84 13.90
CA SER A 17 -2.72 -4.18 15.33
C SER A 17 -1.97 -3.16 16.21
N GLY A 18 -1.61 -1.99 15.68
CA GLY A 18 -0.88 -0.94 16.41
C GLY A 18 0.65 -1.03 16.31
N GLY A 19 1.19 -1.86 15.42
CA GLY A 19 2.64 -2.01 15.20
C GLY A 19 3.27 -0.93 14.33
N THR A 20 2.63 0.22 14.13
CA THR A 20 3.08 1.32 13.26
C THR A 20 4.39 1.96 13.71
N ASP A 21 4.71 1.86 15.00
CA ASP A 21 5.92 2.41 15.62
C ASP A 21 7.10 1.42 15.65
N PHE A 22 6.90 0.18 15.18
CA PHE A 22 7.96 -0.82 15.16
C PHE A 22 9.07 -0.44 14.19
N SER A 23 10.31 -0.59 14.68
CA SER A 23 11.49 -0.49 13.83
C SER A 23 11.54 -1.62 12.81
N LEU A 24 12.30 -1.42 11.72
CA LEU A 24 12.51 -2.47 10.72
C LEU A 24 13.10 -3.75 11.32
N ARG A 25 13.89 -3.64 12.41
CA ARG A 25 14.46 -4.80 13.12
C ARG A 25 13.39 -5.58 13.89
N GLU A 26 12.49 -4.88 14.59
CA GLU A 26 11.37 -5.53 15.29
C GLU A 26 10.42 -6.23 14.33
N LEU A 27 10.11 -5.58 13.21
CA LEU A 27 9.32 -6.16 12.13
C LEU A 27 10.00 -7.38 11.49
N ALA A 28 11.31 -7.29 11.24
CA ALA A 28 12.10 -8.41 10.71
C ALA A 28 12.05 -9.63 11.64
N SER A 29 12.18 -9.39 12.95
CA SER A 29 12.10 -10.44 13.96
C SER A 29 10.71 -11.08 14.03
N LYS A 30 9.63 -10.28 13.92
CA LYS A 30 8.24 -10.80 13.94
C LYS A 30 7.87 -11.56 12.67
N LEU A 31 8.34 -11.10 11.52
CA LEU A 31 8.03 -11.70 10.21
C LEU A 31 8.96 -12.87 9.85
N HIS A 32 10.02 -13.09 10.63
CA HIS A 32 11.08 -14.07 10.38
C HIS A 32 11.76 -13.89 9.00
N ILE A 33 12.04 -12.64 8.64
CA ILE A 33 12.70 -12.26 7.36
C ILE A 33 13.84 -11.26 7.60
N ALA A 34 14.68 -11.05 6.58
CA ALA A 34 15.74 -10.05 6.65
C ALA A 34 15.19 -8.61 6.68
N HIS A 35 15.89 -7.71 7.39
CA HIS A 35 15.50 -6.29 7.50
C HIS A 35 15.37 -5.58 6.14
N SER A 36 16.18 -5.96 5.15
CA SER A 36 16.12 -5.45 3.78
C SER A 36 14.79 -5.80 3.12
N ARG A 37 14.31 -7.04 3.29
CA ARG A 37 13.01 -7.50 2.79
C ARG A 37 11.84 -6.77 3.44
N VAL A 38 11.92 -6.49 4.74
CA VAL A 38 10.91 -5.67 5.43
C VAL A 38 10.83 -4.27 4.80
N SER A 39 11.98 -3.65 4.51
CA SER A 39 12.02 -2.34 3.86
C SER A 39 11.38 -2.38 2.47
N GLU A 40 11.70 -3.39 1.66
CA GLU A 40 11.07 -3.61 0.34
C GLU A 40 9.55 -3.78 0.46
N HIS A 41 9.07 -4.58 1.41
CA HIS A 41 7.64 -4.78 1.64
C HIS A 41 6.96 -3.50 2.11
N ARG A 42 7.61 -2.70 2.97
CA ARG A 42 7.09 -1.42 3.45
C ARG A 42 6.97 -0.41 2.30
N GLN A 43 7.98 -0.32 1.44
CA GLN A 43 7.92 0.52 0.24
C GLN A 43 6.82 0.04 -0.72
N THR A 44 6.66 -1.27 -0.88
CA THR A 44 5.59 -1.83 -1.72
C THR A 44 4.20 -1.48 -1.19
N LEU A 45 3.96 -1.67 0.12
CA LEU A 45 2.69 -1.29 0.75
C LEU A 45 2.42 0.22 0.62
N ALA A 46 3.46 1.04 0.70
CA ALA A 46 3.34 2.48 0.49
C ALA A 46 3.01 2.84 -0.95
N ALA A 47 3.65 2.20 -1.93
CA ALA A 47 3.39 2.39 -3.36
C ALA A 47 1.97 1.94 -3.74
N LEU A 48 1.45 0.91 -3.09
CA LEU A 48 0.08 0.43 -3.25
C LEU A 48 -0.96 1.28 -2.49
N GLY A 49 -0.51 2.23 -1.66
CA GLY A 49 -1.38 3.15 -0.94
C GLY A 49 -2.03 2.57 0.32
N TYR A 50 -1.50 1.47 0.88
CA TYR A 50 -1.96 0.93 2.16
C TYR A 50 -1.37 1.68 3.36
N ILE A 51 -0.17 2.26 3.20
CA ILE A 51 0.52 2.97 4.26
C ILE A 51 1.23 4.22 3.73
N ARG A 52 1.51 5.18 4.60
CA ARG A 52 2.36 6.34 4.33
C ARG A 52 3.55 6.31 5.27
N ILE A 53 4.74 6.41 4.70
CA ILE A 53 5.99 6.44 5.45
C ILE A 53 6.36 7.91 5.66
N HIS A 54 6.42 8.37 6.91
CA HIS A 54 6.85 9.72 7.23
C HIS A 54 8.40 9.79 7.27
N PRO A 55 9.06 10.57 6.40
CA PRO A 55 10.52 10.60 6.32
C PRO A 55 11.19 11.32 7.50
N PHE A 56 10.45 12.20 8.19
CA PHE A 56 10.98 13.03 9.29
C PHE A 56 10.55 12.57 10.69
N ALA A 57 9.55 11.69 10.78
CA ALA A 57 9.16 11.04 12.03
C ALA A 57 9.82 9.67 12.03
N HIS A 58 10.91 9.51 12.79
CA HIS A 58 11.75 8.31 12.82
C HIS A 58 11.03 6.98 13.12
N ARG A 59 9.74 7.01 13.44
CA ARG A 59 8.94 5.84 13.82
C ARG A 59 7.50 5.83 13.33
N SER A 60 7.02 6.82 12.58
CA SER A 60 5.58 6.89 12.29
C SER A 60 5.29 6.40 10.87
N VAL A 61 4.85 5.15 10.75
CA VAL A 61 4.08 4.70 9.59
C VAL A 61 2.62 5.04 9.86
N GLU A 62 1.97 5.72 8.93
CA GLU A 62 0.54 5.97 9.01
C GLU A 62 -0.19 4.91 8.17
N LEU A 63 -1.16 4.23 8.76
CA LEU A 63 -2.10 3.41 8.00
C LEU A 63 -2.97 4.35 7.18
N VAL A 64 -2.90 4.20 5.86
CA VAL A 64 -3.82 4.91 4.97
C VAL A 64 -4.98 3.96 4.78
N GLU A 65 -6.22 4.44 4.99
CA GLU A 65 -7.39 3.63 4.65
C GLU A 65 -7.23 3.13 3.21
N PRO A 66 -7.36 1.81 2.96
CA PRO A 66 -6.98 1.24 1.69
C PRO A 66 -7.67 2.01 0.58
N LEU A 67 -6.94 2.35 -0.48
CA LEU A 67 -7.55 2.97 -1.66
C LEU A 67 -8.73 2.12 -2.17
N GLU A 68 -8.72 0.80 -1.90
CA GLU A 68 -9.82 -0.14 -2.14
C GLU A 68 -11.15 0.22 -1.45
N PHE A 69 -11.14 0.91 -0.29
CA PHE A 69 -12.35 1.45 0.33
C PHE A 69 -12.80 2.75 -0.34
N ARG A 70 -11.88 3.62 -0.77
CA ARG A 70 -12.24 4.79 -1.59
C ARG A 70 -12.74 4.39 -2.98
N LEU A 71 -12.21 3.32 -3.57
CA LEU A 71 -12.64 2.83 -4.89
C LEU A 71 -14.06 2.24 -4.91
N ARG A 72 -14.69 2.02 -3.76
CA ARG A 72 -16.12 1.66 -3.70
C ARG A 72 -17.05 2.86 -3.84
N ASP A 73 -16.57 4.07 -3.54
CA ASP A 73 -17.33 5.33 -3.66
C ASP A 73 -16.83 6.24 -4.81
N PHE A 74 -15.68 5.94 -5.42
CA PHE A 74 -15.16 6.70 -6.55
C PHE A 74 -15.74 6.17 -7.85
N SER A 75 -16.46 7.02 -8.58
CA SER A 75 -16.86 6.71 -9.95
C SER A 75 -15.61 6.50 -10.82
N ASN A 76 -15.72 5.74 -11.91
CA ASN A 76 -14.61 5.57 -12.87
C ASN A 76 -14.04 6.92 -13.37
N ALA A 77 -14.83 7.99 -13.32
CA ALA A 77 -14.39 9.33 -13.69
C ALA A 77 -13.38 9.92 -12.68
N ASP A 78 -13.55 9.65 -11.38
CA ASP A 78 -12.66 10.15 -10.34
C ASP A 78 -11.29 9.46 -10.37
N LEU A 79 -11.26 8.16 -10.69
CA LEU A 79 -10.01 7.42 -10.89
C LEU A 79 -9.24 7.95 -12.11
N ALA A 80 -9.94 8.21 -13.22
CA ALA A 80 -9.34 8.79 -14.42
C ALA A 80 -8.85 10.23 -14.17
N ALA A 81 -9.57 11.02 -13.38
CA ALA A 81 -9.17 12.37 -12.99
C ALA A 81 -7.90 12.36 -12.13
N GLU A 82 -7.79 11.44 -11.17
CA GLU A 82 -6.62 11.32 -10.30
C GLU A 82 -5.38 10.79 -11.05
N LEU A 83 -5.56 9.87 -12.00
CA LEU A 83 -4.48 9.42 -12.88
C LEU A 83 -3.97 10.55 -13.79
N ARG A 84 -4.88 11.35 -14.35
CA ARG A 84 -4.51 12.55 -15.14
C ARG A 84 -3.80 13.60 -14.28
N ARG A 85 -4.26 13.84 -13.05
CA ARG A 85 -3.63 14.78 -12.09
C ARG A 85 -2.18 14.39 -11.76
N ARG A 86 -1.86 13.10 -11.77
CA ARG A 86 -0.51 12.57 -11.51
C ARG A 86 0.35 12.44 -12.78
N GLY A 87 -0.10 13.00 -13.90
CA GLY A 87 0.67 13.03 -15.15
C GLY A 87 0.71 11.70 -15.90
N TRP A 88 -0.16 10.75 -15.55
CA TRP A 88 -0.28 9.49 -16.28
C TRP A 88 -1.00 9.70 -17.61
N LYS A 89 -0.35 9.35 -18.73
CA LYS A 89 -0.82 9.54 -20.11
C LYS A 89 -1.16 8.21 -20.83
N GLY A 90 -1.53 7.18 -20.09
CA GLY A 90 -1.95 5.90 -20.66
C GLY A 90 -3.44 5.88 -20.96
N ASP A 91 -3.84 5.38 -22.13
CA ASP A 91 -5.24 5.11 -22.42
C ASP A 91 -5.77 4.03 -21.48
N ILE A 92 -6.86 4.31 -20.77
CA ILE A 92 -7.59 3.31 -20.00
C ILE A 92 -8.38 2.46 -21.00
N HIS A 93 -7.72 1.49 -21.62
CA HIS A 93 -8.38 0.50 -22.47
C HIS A 93 -9.03 -0.56 -21.58
N HIS A 94 -10.35 -0.49 -21.49
CA HIS A 94 -11.16 -1.52 -20.84
C HIS A 94 -11.56 -2.54 -21.90
N SER A 95 -10.95 -3.74 -21.88
CA SER A 95 -11.56 -4.91 -22.50
C SER A 95 -12.79 -5.29 -21.68
N GLY A 96 -13.94 -4.77 -22.09
CA GLY A 96 -15.23 -5.27 -21.64
C GLY A 96 -15.44 -6.68 -22.20
N ALA A 97 -15.70 -7.64 -21.32
CA ALA A 97 -16.37 -8.87 -21.67
C ALA A 97 -17.53 -9.06 -20.69
N THR A 98 -18.70 -8.67 -21.19
CA THR A 98 -20.06 -8.91 -20.71
C THR A 98 -20.37 -10.40 -20.50
N ALA A 99 -20.76 -10.78 -19.28
CA ALA A 99 -22.00 -11.48 -18.89
C ALA A 99 -21.97 -11.78 -17.38
#